data_AF-A0A2W4ZFN1-F1
#
_entry.id   AF-A0A2W4ZFN1-F1
#
_cell.length_a   1.000
_cell.length_b   1.000
_cell.length_c   1.000
_cell.angle_alpha   90.00
_cell.angle_beta   90.00
_cell.angle_gamma   90.00
#
_symmetry.space_group_name_H-M   'P 1'
#
loop_
_entity.id
_entity.type
_entity.pdbx_description
1 polymer ?
#
loop_
_entity_poly.entity_id
_entity_poly.type
_entity_poly.pdbx_seq_one_letter_code
_entity_poly.pdbx_strand_id
1 'polypeptide(L)' 'AGWALHLIMGTFAEANVPQMNAAELDLYDEILQTPDPDVYDWVSGQKPVPANLMNPVLEKLLAHDYASHIHAGTKDERP' A
#
# COMPACT_ATOMS: atom_id res chain seq x y z
N ALA A 1 13.78 -1.96 -3.01
CA ALA A 1 12.77 -1.34 -2.12
C ALA A 1 11.49 -2.20 -1.97
N GLY A 2 11.50 -3.50 -2.32
CA GLY A 2 10.28 -4.34 -2.26
C GLY A 2 9.79 -4.71 -0.85
N TRP A 3 10.66 -4.66 0.16
CA TRP A 3 10.31 -5.12 1.51
C TRP A 3 9.48 -4.11 2.32
N ALA A 4 9.68 -2.81 2.06
CA ALA A 4 8.92 -1.76 2.73
C ALA A 4 7.44 -1.79 2.33
N LEU A 5 7.13 -2.12 1.07
CA LEU A 5 5.75 -2.16 0.59
C LEU A 5 4.95 -3.28 1.25
N HIS A 6 5.55 -4.46 1.42
CA HIS A 6 4.90 -5.60 2.08
C HIS A 6 4.45 -5.26 3.52
N LEU A 7 5.25 -4.48 4.25
CA LEU A 7 4.89 -4.03 5.61
C LEU A 7 3.70 -3.07 5.59
N ILE A 8 3.69 -2.09 4.68
CA ILE A 8 2.58 -1.14 4.54
C ILE A 8 1.28 -1.87 4.19
N MET A 9 1.37 -2.80 3.23
CA MET A 9 0.25 -3.64 2.82
C MET A 9 -0.27 -4.50 3.98
N GLY A 10 0.64 -5.09 4.77
CA GLY A 10 0.28 -5.90 5.93
C GLY A 10 -0.44 -5.12 7.03
N THR A 11 0.08 -3.97 7.44
CA THR A 11 -0.56 -3.16 8.50
C THR A 11 -1.91 -2.59 8.04
N PHE A 12 -2.01 -2.21 6.77
CA PHE A 12 -3.26 -1.79 6.18
C PHE A 12 -4.28 -2.93 6.15
N ALA A 13 -3.85 -4.13 5.74
CA ALA A 13 -4.69 -5.31 5.68
C ALA A 13 -5.24 -5.68 7.06
N GLU A 14 -4.40 -5.76 8.09
CA GLU A 14 -4.83 -6.07 9.46
C GLU A 14 -5.90 -5.10 9.97
N ALA A 15 -5.79 -3.81 9.64
CA ALA A 15 -6.73 -2.79 10.08
C ALA A 15 -8.04 -2.75 9.26
N ASN A 16 -7.99 -3.04 7.96
CA ASN A 16 -9.10 -2.77 7.05
C ASN A 16 -9.74 -4.03 6.43
N VAL A 17 -8.96 -5.07 6.10
CA VAL A 17 -9.47 -6.30 5.44
C VAL A 17 -10.60 -6.97 6.23
N PRO A 18 -10.58 -7.08 7.58
CA PRO A 18 -11.69 -7.65 8.33
C PRO A 18 -13.02 -6.91 8.19
N GLN A 19 -12.99 -5.64 7.76
CA GLN A 19 -14.17 -4.78 7.60
C GLN A 19 -14.57 -4.59 6.13
N MET A 20 -13.77 -5.10 5.20
CA MET A 20 -14.04 -4.98 3.76
C MET A 20 -15.12 -5.97 3.32
N ASN A 21 -16.00 -5.50 2.43
CA ASN A 21 -16.92 -6.38 1.71
C ASN A 21 -16.22 -7.05 0.50
N ALA A 22 -16.89 -8.01 -0.14
CA ALA A 22 -16.32 -8.75 -1.27
C ALA A 22 -15.84 -7.85 -2.43
N ALA A 23 -16.57 -6.78 -2.76
CA ALA A 23 -16.14 -5.86 -3.82
C ALA A 23 -14.92 -5.01 -3.41
N GLU A 24 -14.78 -4.68 -2.12
CA GLU A 24 -13.58 -4.02 -1.61
C GLU A 24 -12.37 -4.97 -1.59
N LEU A 25 -12.58 -6.26 -1.33
CA LEU A 25 -11.52 -7.27 -1.41
C LEU A 25 -11.04 -7.47 -2.86
N ASP A 26 -11.94 -7.48 -3.84
CA ASP A 26 -11.57 -7.54 -5.26
C ASP A 26 -10.69 -6.33 -5.65
N LEU A 27 -11.04 -5.13 -5.19
CA LEU A 27 -10.26 -3.91 -5.41
C LEU A 27 -8.90 -3.95 -4.68
N TYR A 28 -8.83 -4.58 -3.51
CA TYR A 28 -7.58 -4.77 -2.80
C TYR A 28 -6.66 -5.74 -3.55
N ASP A 29 -7.21 -6.82 -4.12
CA ASP A 29 -6.46 -7.76 -4.96
C ASP A 29 -5.88 -7.08 -6.21
N GLU A 30 -6.61 -6.16 -6.84
CA GLU A 30 -6.08 -5.35 -7.97
C GLU A 30 -4.84 -4.54 -7.57
N ILE A 31 -4.84 -3.98 -6.34
CA ILE A 31 -3.70 -3.24 -5.81
C ILE A 31 -2.52 -4.18 -5.56
N LEU A 32 -2.76 -5.39 -5.04
CA LEU A 32 -1.72 -6.40 -4.82
C LEU A 32 -1.10 -6.93 -6.12
N GLN A 33 -1.83 -6.91 -7.23
CA GLN A 33 -1.31 -7.27 -8.56
C GLN A 33 -0.50 -6.13 -9.21
N THR A 34 -0.55 -4.92 -8.64
CA THR A 34 0.18 -3.77 -9.17
C THR A 34 1.67 -3.86 -8.81
N PRO A 35 2.60 -3.49 -9.72
CA PRO A 35 4.03 -3.52 -9.42
C PRO A 35 4.42 -2.69 -8.20
N ASP A 36 5.21 -3.28 -7.30
CA ASP A 36 5.65 -2.63 -6.06
C ASP A 36 6.20 -1.20 -6.23
N PRO A 37 7.04 -0.89 -7.24
CA PRO A 37 7.58 0.46 -7.41
C PRO A 37 6.49 1.51 -7.68
N ASP A 38 5.45 1.14 -8.43
CA ASP A 38 4.37 2.06 -8.78
C ASP A 38 3.50 2.35 -7.56
N VAL A 39 3.16 1.32 -6.79
CA VAL A 39 2.40 1.49 -5.55
C VAL A 39 3.19 2.30 -4.53
N TYR A 40 4.49 2.03 -4.39
CA TYR A 40 5.37 2.80 -3.51
C TYR A 40 5.44 4.27 -3.93
N ASP A 41 5.55 4.58 -5.22
CA ASP A 41 5.57 5.95 -5.73
C ASP A 41 4.28 6.71 -5.40
N TRP A 42 3.12 6.03 -5.46
CA TRP A 42 1.84 6.63 -5.10
C TRP A 42 1.71 6.86 -3.60
N VAL A 43 2.03 5.83 -2.82
CA VAL A 43 1.94 5.84 -1.36
C VAL A 43 2.89 6.89 -0.77
N SER A 44 4.11 7.00 -1.29
CA SER A 44 5.10 8.01 -0.90
C SER A 44 4.83 9.41 -1.46
N GLY A 45 3.82 9.59 -2.31
CA GLY A 45 3.50 10.86 -2.96
C GLY A 45 4.52 11.32 -4.01
N GLN A 46 5.42 10.43 -4.46
CA GLN A 46 6.34 10.72 -5.56
C GLN A 46 5.61 10.86 -6.90
N LYS A 47 4.51 10.13 -7.09
CA LYS A 47 3.64 10.23 -8.27
C LYS A 47 2.16 10.23 -7.88
N PRO A 48 1.30 10.91 -8.64
CA PRO A 48 -0.14 10.79 -8.48
C PRO A 48 -0.63 9.43 -8.99
N VAL A 49 -1.67 8.89 -8.35
CA VAL A 49 -2.38 7.70 -8.84
C VAL A 49 -3.12 8.05 -10.15
N PRO A 50 -2.95 7.25 -11.21
CA PRO A 50 -3.75 7.39 -12.43
C PRO A 50 -5.25 7.25 -12.16
N ALA A 51 -6.08 8.08 -12.79
CA ALA A 51 -7.53 8.09 -12.53
C ALA A 51 -8.23 6.75 -12.81
N ASN A 52 -7.67 5.91 -13.69
CA ASN A 52 -8.16 4.58 -14.00
C ASN A 52 -7.81 3.51 -12.94
N LEU A 53 -6.90 3.83 -12.02
CA LEU A 53 -6.49 2.96 -10.91
C LEU A 53 -6.96 3.49 -9.56
N MET A 54 -7.51 4.71 -9.53
CA MET A 54 -8.06 5.29 -8.31
C MET A 54 -9.33 4.53 -7.91
N ASN A 55 -9.31 3.94 -6.72
CA ASN A 55 -10.43 3.22 -6.15
C ASN A 55 -10.58 3.53 -4.64
N PRO A 56 -11.74 3.26 -4.02
CA PRO A 56 -11.96 3.58 -2.62
C PRO A 56 -11.00 2.89 -1.64
N VAL A 57 -10.45 1.73 -2.01
CA VAL A 57 -9.50 0.98 -1.16
C VAL A 57 -8.11 1.62 -1.23
N LEU A 58 -7.70 2.05 -2.42
CA LEU A 58 -6.44 2.76 -2.65
C LEU A 58 -6.48 4.13 -1.97
N GLU A 59 -7.61 4.84 -1.99
CA GLU A 59 -7.78 6.07 -1.20
C GLU A 59 -7.60 5.82 0.30
N LYS A 60 -8.19 4.74 0.83
CA LYS A 60 -7.99 4.32 2.24
C LYS A 60 -6.52 3.98 2.52
N LEU A 61 -5.82 3.34 1.57
CA LEU A 61 -4.40 3.00 1.69
C LEU A 61 -3.52 4.25 1.71
N LEU A 62 -3.79 5.24 0.83
CA LEU A 62 -3.06 6.51 0.79
C LEU A 62 -3.29 7.35 2.06
N ALA A 63 -4.47 7.26 2.66
CA ALA A 63 -4.79 7.92 3.92
C ALA A 63 -4.26 7.17 5.16
N HIS A 64 -3.77 5.94 5.01
CA HIS A 64 -3.24 5.15 6.11
C HIS A 64 -1.88 5.73 6.54
N ASP A 65 -1.73 6.07 7.82
CA ASP A 65 -0.45 6.57 8.34
C ASP A 65 0.54 5.41 8.53
N TYR A 66 1.33 5.16 7.49
CA TYR A 66 2.37 4.12 7.49
C TYR A 66 3.77 4.68 7.81
N ALA A 67 3.92 6.01 7.89
CA ALA A 67 5.21 6.68 8.08
C ALA A 67 5.86 6.32 9.43
N SER A 68 5.03 5.99 10.43
CA SER A 68 5.44 5.49 11.74
C SER A 68 6.18 4.14 11.70
N HIS A 69 5.94 3.30 10.67
CA HIS A 69 6.49 1.95 10.60
C HIS A 69 7.71 1.80 9.67
N ILE A 70 7.92 2.71 8.72
CA ILE A 70 9.05 2.62 7.75
C ILE A 70 10.40 2.96 8.39
N HIS A 71 10.44 3.79 9.42
CA HIS A 71 11.69 4.20 10.08
C HIS A 71 12.31 3.13 10.98
N ALA A 72 11.57 2.07 11.32
CA ALA A 72 12.07 0.96 12.13
C ALA A 72 12.84 -0.10 11.33
N GLY A 73 12.72 -0.10 9.99
CA GLY A 73 13.24 -1.15 9.12
C GLY A 73 14.49 -0.82 8.31
N THR A 74 15.03 0.41 8.36
CA THR A 74 16.23 0.80 7.60
C THR A 74 17.53 0.42 8.32
N LYS A 75 17.61 -0.78 8.89
CA LYS A 75 18.89 -1.36 9.27
C LYS A 75 19.09 -2.65 8.50
N ASP A 76 20.04 -2.56 7.59
CA ASP A 76 20.70 -3.66 6.90
C ASP A 76 19.92 -4.24 5.72
N GLU A 77 20.33 -3.82 4.51
CA GLU A 77 20.34 -4.62 3.29
C GLU A 77 20.69 -3.70 2.11
N ARG A 78 21.99 -3.40 1.99
CA ARG A 78 22.64 -3.23 0.69
C ARG A 78 23.98 -4.00 0.77
N PRO A 79 24.38 -4.69 -0.31
CA PRO A 79 25.45 -5.70 -0.31
C PRO A 79 26.81 -5.17 0.14
#